data_AF-L7IY27-F1
#
_entry.id   AF-L7IY27-F1
#
_cell.length_a   1.000
_cell.length_b   1.000
_cell.length_c   1.000
_cell.angle_alpha   90.00
_cell.angle_beta   90.00
_cell.angle_gamma   90.00
#
_symmetry.space_group_name_H-M   'P 1'
#
loop_
_entity.id
_entity.type
_entity.pdbx_description
1 polymer ?
#
loop_
_entity_poly.entity_id
_entity_poly.type
_entity_poly.pdbx_seq_one_letter_code
_entity_poly.pdbx_strand_id
1 'polypeptide(L)'
;MPSSEEGLPERPQPDSHVRLNESFHERAIFVNRAATGAAPEVPGDTLKRVQEFHRQLTDFEPTPLVRLVQPEVDAQVFVKDESKRAGHGSFKILGTSWAIYRAVVGKLGLPEEASMQEVAAAARENGVVLYASGEITHGHAVAYMAEQLGIEAKIYMPSDCPLQDKLAVGDQATLVPAGNNLDQALSAAMKDSLGDAKGLLISDCAMEGYEQIPRFIVEGYSTIFTELDEQLEALGVDPSLILVPVGVGSLAQAAVRHYKTERRLAAHRCAIVTVEPQDADCLYLSIRDEQPTEVKPGFTNMHGINCGVVSKIAFPELLHTVDACVTVCAKRADEACREMGRSGVPNGPCGAATLAALWRLQAAVINDGFIAGLFGQHAKVILLNTEGTRFYNMRRDHFRQNCSHYSPPGAVMVRQGSSLIVTAHPTDPGSAICGPAGVGAVRGDADTGTGVHGTGY
;
A
#
# COMPACT_ATOMS: atom_id res chain seq x y z
N MET A 1 21.72 52.16 42.82
CA MET A 1 20.53 51.38 43.20
C MET A 1 19.64 51.30 41.97
N PRO A 2 19.20 50.11 41.56
CA PRO A 2 19.54 49.56 40.25
C PRO A 2 18.44 49.70 39.18
N SER A 3 18.90 49.60 37.93
CA SER A 3 18.17 49.34 36.70
C SER A 3 17.56 47.92 36.69
N SER A 4 16.28 47.80 36.35
CA SER A 4 15.63 46.53 36.04
C SER A 4 15.07 46.58 34.62
N GLU A 5 15.81 45.99 33.69
CA GLU A 5 15.28 45.54 32.40
C GLU A 5 14.31 44.38 32.69
N GLU A 6 13.04 44.55 32.33
CA GLU A 6 12.07 43.46 32.29
C GLU A 6 12.38 42.56 31.08
N GLY A 7 12.86 41.36 31.37
CA GLY A 7 13.14 40.33 30.37
C GLY A 7 11.86 39.86 29.66
N LEU A 8 11.91 39.86 28.34
CA LEU A 8 10.97 39.12 27.49
C LEU A 8 11.06 37.62 27.80
N PRO A 9 9.95 36.87 27.84
CA PRO A 9 10.02 35.42 28.00
C PRO A 9 10.71 34.78 26.80
N GLU A 10 11.75 33.99 27.06
CA GLU A 10 12.46 33.20 26.05
C GLU A 10 11.50 32.32 25.25
N ARG A 11 11.64 32.32 23.92
CA ARG A 11 10.98 31.32 23.06
C ARG A 11 11.51 29.94 23.44
N PRO A 12 10.65 28.91 23.57
CA PRO A 12 11.12 27.56 23.78
C PRO A 12 11.98 27.14 22.59
N GLN A 13 13.22 26.72 22.85
CA GLN A 13 14.05 26.08 21.84
C GLN A 13 13.41 24.75 21.43
N PRO A 14 13.47 24.37 20.14
CA PRO A 14 13.02 23.06 19.73
C PRO A 14 13.97 22.02 20.33
N ASP A 15 13.45 21.18 21.23
CA ASP A 15 14.18 20.03 21.78
C ASP A 15 14.58 19.10 20.62
N SER A 16 15.81 19.26 20.15
CA SER A 16 16.39 18.58 19.01
C SER A 16 16.91 17.19 19.41
N HIS A 17 16.09 16.34 20.02
CA HIS A 17 16.41 14.92 20.20
C HIS A 17 15.12 14.12 20.39
N VAL A 18 14.56 13.61 19.29
CA VAL A 18 13.61 12.49 19.38
C VAL A 18 14.37 11.30 19.93
N ARG A 19 14.25 11.05 21.24
CA ARG A 19 14.78 9.84 21.86
C ARG A 19 14.03 8.63 21.29
N LEU A 20 14.65 7.92 20.36
CA LEU A 20 14.21 6.62 19.82
C LEU A 20 14.34 5.46 20.82
N ASN A 21 14.13 5.70 22.12
CA ASN A 21 14.29 4.69 23.18
C ASN A 21 12.94 4.39 23.85
N GLU A 22 12.04 3.75 23.11
CA GLU A 22 10.94 2.97 23.69
C GLU A 22 10.97 1.61 22.99
N SER A 23 11.17 0.54 23.76
CA SER A 23 11.31 -0.83 23.28
C SER A 23 9.95 -1.37 22.79
N PHE A 24 9.59 -1.02 21.57
CA PHE A 24 8.65 -1.80 20.77
C PHE A 24 9.43 -2.99 20.21
N HIS A 25 8.97 -4.21 20.43
CA HIS A 25 9.59 -5.43 19.88
C HIS A 25 9.33 -5.54 18.37
N GLU A 26 9.76 -4.54 17.60
CA GLU A 26 9.84 -4.65 16.14
C GLU A 26 10.95 -5.65 15.79
N ARG A 27 10.72 -6.50 14.79
CA ARG A 27 11.74 -7.50 14.40
C ARG A 27 13.00 -6.80 13.89
N ALA A 28 14.14 -7.46 14.08
CA ALA A 28 15.38 -7.03 13.45
C ALA A 28 15.20 -6.92 11.93
N ILE A 29 15.95 -6.02 11.30
CA ILE A 29 16.01 -5.94 9.84
C ILE A 29 16.71 -7.20 9.35
N PHE A 30 16.13 -7.89 8.39
CA PHE A 30 16.75 -9.08 7.80
C PHE A 30 17.42 -8.70 6.48
N VAL A 31 18.76 -8.71 6.47
CA VAL A 31 19.55 -8.55 5.24
C VAL A 31 19.71 -9.91 4.57
N ASN A 32 19.16 -10.05 3.36
CA ASN A 32 19.17 -11.28 2.61
C ASN A 32 20.50 -11.45 1.85
N ARG A 33 21.44 -12.18 2.46
CA ARG A 33 22.74 -12.45 1.83
C ARG A 33 22.66 -13.43 0.66
N ALA A 34 21.53 -14.12 0.48
CA ALA A 34 21.26 -15.00 -0.65
C ALA A 34 20.66 -14.25 -1.86
N ALA A 35 20.50 -12.92 -1.78
CA ALA A 35 19.97 -12.07 -2.85
C ALA A 35 20.96 -11.85 -4.02
N THR A 36 21.44 -12.94 -4.62
CA THR A 36 22.40 -12.92 -5.74
C THR A 36 21.75 -13.29 -7.07
N GLY A 37 20.45 -13.59 -7.08
CA GLY A 37 19.71 -14.04 -8.25
C GLY A 37 19.31 -12.91 -9.18
N ALA A 38 18.85 -13.28 -10.38
CA ALA A 38 18.18 -12.40 -11.31
C ALA A 38 16.73 -12.86 -11.50
N ALA A 39 15.81 -11.91 -11.58
CA ALA A 39 14.41 -12.16 -11.92
C ALA A 39 14.24 -12.27 -13.44
N PRO A 40 13.23 -13.02 -13.92
CA PRO A 40 12.89 -13.06 -15.34
C PRO A 40 12.45 -11.67 -15.81
N GLU A 41 13.03 -11.20 -16.91
CA GLU A 41 12.65 -9.94 -17.53
C GLU A 41 11.27 -10.05 -18.20
N VAL A 42 10.43 -9.04 -18.02
CA VAL A 42 9.16 -8.93 -18.75
C VAL A 42 9.48 -8.61 -20.22
N PRO A 43 8.96 -9.38 -21.21
CA PRO A 43 9.22 -9.10 -22.61
C PRO A 43 8.82 -7.67 -23.00
N GLY A 44 9.66 -6.99 -23.80
CA GLY A 44 9.44 -5.59 -24.17
C GLY A 44 8.11 -5.34 -24.89
N ASP A 45 7.64 -6.28 -25.70
CA ASP A 45 6.33 -6.16 -26.37
C ASP A 45 5.16 -6.33 -25.39
N THR A 46 5.32 -7.14 -24.33
CA THR A 46 4.33 -7.22 -23.24
C THR A 46 4.25 -5.89 -22.49
N LEU A 47 5.38 -5.27 -22.16
CA LEU A 47 5.41 -3.96 -21.50
C LEU A 47 4.69 -2.89 -22.33
N LYS A 48 4.96 -2.83 -23.64
CA LYS A 48 4.29 -1.89 -24.55
C LYS A 48 2.77 -2.10 -24.57
N ARG A 49 2.31 -3.35 -24.72
CA ARG A 49 0.87 -3.69 -24.72
C ARG A 49 0.19 -3.27 -23.41
N VAL A 50 0.83 -3.51 -22.26
CA VAL A 50 0.31 -3.09 -20.95
C VAL A 50 0.19 -1.57 -20.88
N GLN A 51 1.20 -0.82 -21.33
CA GLN A 51 1.16 0.64 -21.34
C GLN A 51 0.09 1.20 -22.30
N GLU A 52 -0.02 0.64 -23.50
CA GLU A 52 -1.03 1.00 -24.49
C GLU A 52 -2.44 0.73 -23.99
N PHE A 53 -2.63 -0.37 -23.26
CA PHE A 53 -3.88 -0.69 -22.59
C PHE A 53 -4.20 0.32 -21.49
N HIS A 54 -3.27 0.60 -20.57
CA HIS A 54 -3.54 1.51 -19.46
C HIS A 54 -3.85 2.94 -19.90
N ARG A 55 -3.25 3.42 -21.00
CA ARG A 55 -3.57 4.73 -21.59
C ARG A 55 -5.02 4.85 -22.08
N GLN A 56 -5.76 3.74 -22.20
CA GLN A 56 -7.18 3.73 -22.57
C GLN A 56 -8.10 3.79 -21.35
N LEU A 57 -7.57 3.65 -20.12
CA LEU A 57 -8.38 3.81 -18.91
C LEU A 57 -8.78 5.28 -18.72
N THR A 58 -9.99 5.49 -18.21
CA THR A 58 -10.50 6.81 -17.84
C THR A 58 -9.55 7.48 -16.84
N ASP A 59 -9.29 8.77 -17.03
CA ASP A 59 -8.43 9.60 -16.17
C ASP A 59 -6.99 9.06 -15.99
N PHE A 60 -6.50 8.24 -16.92
CA PHE A 60 -5.13 7.73 -16.87
C PHE A 60 -4.11 8.81 -17.22
N GLU A 61 -3.23 9.09 -16.28
CA GLU A 61 -1.99 9.85 -16.47
C GLU A 61 -0.84 9.15 -15.71
N PRO A 62 0.43 9.31 -16.16
CA PRO A 62 1.57 8.92 -15.36
C PRO A 62 1.54 9.58 -13.98
N THR A 63 1.68 8.78 -12.93
CA THR A 63 1.59 9.30 -11.56
C THR A 63 2.83 10.12 -11.20
N PRO A 64 2.72 11.15 -10.34
CA PRO A 64 3.85 11.99 -9.97
C PRO A 64 5.01 11.23 -9.31
N LEU A 65 6.23 11.67 -9.60
CA LEU A 65 7.43 11.38 -8.79
C LEU A 65 7.76 12.63 -7.97
N VAL A 66 7.49 12.59 -6.67
CA VAL A 66 7.60 13.75 -5.78
C VAL A 66 8.89 13.65 -4.97
N ARG A 67 9.69 14.72 -4.92
CA ARG A 67 10.82 14.79 -4.00
C ARG A 67 10.32 15.02 -2.57
N LEU A 68 10.70 14.14 -1.65
CA LEU A 68 10.38 14.26 -0.22
C LEU A 68 11.62 14.74 0.53
N VAL A 69 11.51 15.86 1.24
CA VAL A 69 12.63 16.40 2.02
C VAL A 69 12.73 15.62 3.33
N GLN A 70 13.83 14.90 3.53
CA GLN A 70 14.14 14.13 4.74
C GLN A 70 15.56 14.49 5.20
N PRO A 71 15.76 15.58 5.97
CA PRO A 71 17.09 16.10 6.31
C PRO A 71 17.96 15.13 7.11
N GLU A 72 17.33 14.24 7.88
CA GLU A 72 17.99 13.22 8.72
C GLU A 72 18.44 11.97 7.93
N VAL A 73 18.04 11.87 6.66
CA VAL A 73 18.41 10.76 5.77
C VAL A 73 19.51 11.26 4.83
N ASP A 74 20.66 10.60 4.85
CA ASP A 74 21.76 10.89 3.91
C ASP A 74 21.46 10.28 2.53
N ALA A 75 20.42 10.77 1.85
CA ALA A 75 20.04 10.39 0.50
C ALA A 75 19.04 11.39 -0.09
N GLN A 76 18.86 11.35 -1.41
CA GLN A 76 17.72 12.01 -2.06
C GLN A 76 16.52 11.07 -2.04
N VAL A 77 15.45 11.49 -1.38
CA VAL A 77 14.23 10.69 -1.23
C VAL A 77 13.17 11.15 -2.22
N PHE A 78 12.64 10.22 -3.00
CA PHE A 78 11.55 10.42 -3.94
C PHE A 78 10.38 9.50 -3.57
N VAL A 79 9.17 9.94 -3.85
CA VAL A 79 7.94 9.20 -3.66
C VAL A 79 7.27 9.02 -5.01
N LYS A 80 7.11 7.77 -5.46
CA LYS A 80 6.24 7.45 -6.60
C LYS A 80 4.80 7.41 -6.07
N ASP A 81 4.02 8.43 -6.43
CA ASP A 81 2.73 8.73 -5.79
C ASP A 81 1.54 8.11 -6.54
N GLU A 82 1.19 6.86 -6.19
CA GLU A 82 0.07 6.14 -6.79
C GLU A 82 -1.31 6.57 -6.24
N SER A 83 -1.37 7.60 -5.38
CA SER A 83 -2.64 8.14 -4.86
C SER A 83 -3.55 8.74 -5.95
N LYS A 84 -2.99 9.09 -7.10
CA LYS A 84 -3.74 9.69 -8.22
C LYS A 84 -4.02 8.72 -9.37
N ARG A 85 -3.64 7.45 -9.22
CA ARG A 85 -3.67 6.50 -10.33
C ARG A 85 -5.09 6.34 -10.90
N ALA A 86 -5.29 6.82 -12.13
CA ALA A 86 -6.54 6.70 -12.90
C ALA A 86 -7.80 7.08 -12.10
N GLY A 87 -7.70 8.08 -11.20
CA GLY A 87 -8.82 8.48 -10.33
C GLY A 87 -9.22 7.47 -9.24
N HIS A 88 -8.52 6.34 -9.09
CA HIS A 88 -8.90 5.24 -8.18
C HIS A 88 -8.28 5.31 -6.78
N GLY A 89 -7.36 6.24 -6.53
CA GLY A 89 -6.75 6.37 -5.20
C GLY A 89 -5.72 5.28 -4.85
N SER A 90 -5.35 4.41 -5.79
CA SER A 90 -4.36 3.34 -5.58
C SER A 90 -3.84 2.71 -6.88
N PHE A 91 -2.64 2.16 -6.82
CA PHE A 91 -1.97 1.43 -7.91
C PHE A 91 -2.72 0.18 -8.41
N LYS A 92 -3.58 -0.42 -7.58
CA LYS A 92 -4.18 -1.74 -7.85
C LYS A 92 -4.99 -1.81 -9.15
N ILE A 93 -5.54 -0.67 -9.60
CA ILE A 93 -6.24 -0.62 -10.88
C ILE A 93 -5.37 -1.09 -12.04
N LEU A 94 -4.04 -0.86 -12.02
CA LEU A 94 -3.14 -1.29 -13.08
C LEU A 94 -3.16 -2.81 -13.27
N GLY A 95 -2.76 -3.55 -12.23
CA GLY A 95 -2.75 -5.02 -12.26
C GLY A 95 -4.13 -5.61 -12.52
N THR A 96 -5.13 -5.14 -11.78
CA THR A 96 -6.48 -5.71 -11.82
C THR A 96 -7.17 -5.46 -13.16
N SER A 97 -7.04 -4.27 -13.76
CA SER A 97 -7.65 -3.98 -15.07
C SER A 97 -7.03 -4.80 -16.19
N TRP A 98 -5.71 -4.88 -16.25
CA TRP A 98 -5.00 -5.71 -17.24
C TRP A 98 -5.38 -7.18 -17.08
N ALA A 99 -5.44 -7.68 -15.84
CA ALA A 99 -5.78 -9.05 -15.56
C ALA A 99 -7.22 -9.41 -15.93
N ILE A 100 -8.19 -8.53 -15.65
CA ILE A 100 -9.58 -8.74 -16.06
C ILE A 100 -9.70 -8.75 -17.58
N TYR A 101 -9.09 -7.78 -18.27
CA TYR A 101 -9.07 -7.73 -19.73
C TYR A 101 -8.52 -9.04 -20.33
N ARG A 102 -7.33 -9.46 -19.91
CA ARG A 102 -6.70 -10.71 -20.40
C ARG A 102 -7.48 -11.96 -20.03
N ALA A 103 -8.08 -12.01 -18.84
CA ALA A 103 -8.89 -13.14 -18.39
C ALA A 103 -10.17 -13.28 -19.23
N VAL A 104 -10.83 -12.17 -19.56
CA VAL A 104 -12.03 -12.19 -20.41
C VAL A 104 -11.68 -12.58 -21.84
N VAL A 105 -10.61 -12.00 -22.40
CA VAL A 105 -10.08 -12.38 -23.72
C VAL A 105 -9.82 -13.88 -23.78
N GLY A 106 -9.10 -14.42 -22.80
CA GLY A 106 -8.79 -15.85 -22.72
C GLY A 106 -10.03 -16.74 -22.53
N LYS A 107 -10.96 -16.35 -21.65
CA LYS A 107 -12.19 -17.13 -21.39
C LYS A 107 -13.08 -17.24 -22.62
N LEU A 108 -13.17 -16.17 -23.42
CA LEU A 108 -14.05 -16.09 -24.59
C LEU A 108 -13.35 -16.45 -25.91
N GLY A 109 -12.03 -16.74 -25.87
CA GLY A 109 -11.26 -17.06 -27.07
C GLY A 109 -11.14 -15.91 -28.06
N LEU A 110 -11.12 -14.67 -27.56
CA LEU A 110 -10.99 -13.47 -28.39
C LEU A 110 -9.54 -13.32 -28.88
N PRO A 111 -9.30 -12.59 -29.99
CA PRO A 111 -7.95 -12.19 -30.40
C PRO A 111 -7.24 -11.42 -29.28
N GLU A 112 -5.92 -11.58 -29.15
CA GLU A 112 -5.14 -10.88 -28.11
C GLU A 112 -5.18 -9.36 -28.27
N GLU A 113 -5.38 -8.88 -29.50
CA GLU A 113 -5.45 -7.47 -29.88
C GLU A 113 -6.88 -6.90 -29.84
N ALA A 114 -7.87 -7.65 -29.34
CA ALA A 114 -9.26 -7.18 -29.25
C ALA A 114 -9.35 -5.89 -28.44
N SER A 115 -10.08 -4.90 -28.98
CA SER A 115 -10.33 -3.63 -28.31
C SER A 115 -11.16 -3.80 -27.04
N MET A 116 -11.08 -2.83 -26.13
CA MET A 116 -11.91 -2.82 -24.91
C MET A 116 -13.42 -2.90 -25.21
N GLN A 117 -13.86 -2.29 -26.31
CA GLN A 117 -15.26 -2.30 -26.73
C GLN A 117 -15.69 -3.69 -27.21
N GLU A 118 -14.86 -4.40 -27.96
CA GLU A 118 -15.12 -5.78 -28.40
C GLU A 118 -15.16 -6.74 -27.21
N VAL A 119 -14.20 -6.61 -26.29
CA VAL A 119 -14.15 -7.40 -25.05
C VAL A 119 -15.39 -7.15 -24.20
N ALA A 120 -15.80 -5.89 -24.03
CA ALA A 120 -17.00 -5.54 -23.27
C ALA A 120 -18.28 -6.11 -23.92
N ALA A 121 -18.43 -5.99 -25.24
CA ALA A 121 -19.58 -6.53 -25.96
C ALA A 121 -19.69 -8.05 -25.80
N ALA A 122 -18.59 -8.77 -26.03
CA ALA A 122 -18.55 -10.22 -25.90
C ALA A 122 -18.78 -10.69 -24.45
N ALA A 123 -18.22 -9.99 -23.46
CA ALA A 123 -18.41 -10.30 -22.05
C ALA A 123 -19.89 -10.20 -21.64
N ARG A 124 -20.59 -9.14 -22.09
CA ARG A 124 -22.02 -8.95 -21.85
C ARG A 124 -22.87 -10.01 -22.53
N GLU A 125 -22.62 -10.29 -23.80
CA GLU A 125 -23.37 -11.29 -24.57
C GLU A 125 -23.28 -12.69 -23.94
N ASN A 126 -22.10 -13.04 -23.41
CA ASN A 126 -21.88 -14.33 -22.75
C ASN A 126 -22.25 -14.32 -21.25
N GLY A 127 -22.58 -13.15 -20.69
CA GLY A 127 -22.93 -12.96 -19.29
C GLY A 127 -21.80 -13.31 -18.33
N VAL A 128 -20.55 -12.93 -18.66
CA VAL A 128 -19.39 -13.13 -17.78
C VAL A 128 -19.65 -12.46 -16.43
N VAL A 129 -19.25 -13.11 -15.33
CA VAL A 129 -19.38 -12.56 -13.97
C VAL A 129 -18.02 -12.56 -13.30
N LEU A 130 -17.64 -11.45 -12.68
CA LEU A 130 -16.40 -11.33 -11.91
C LEU A 130 -16.64 -11.71 -10.45
N TYR A 131 -15.74 -12.51 -9.89
CA TYR A 131 -15.72 -12.88 -8.48
C TYR A 131 -14.40 -12.39 -7.91
N ALA A 132 -14.41 -11.66 -6.80
CA ALA A 132 -13.18 -11.21 -6.16
C ALA A 132 -13.31 -11.28 -4.65
N SER A 133 -12.20 -11.45 -3.97
CA SER A 133 -12.05 -11.12 -2.56
C SER A 133 -10.85 -10.22 -2.45
N GLY A 134 -10.93 -9.24 -1.55
CA GLY A 134 -9.81 -8.35 -1.34
C GLY A 134 -10.13 -7.23 -0.39
N GLU A 135 -9.06 -6.57 0.01
CA GLU A 135 -9.14 -5.24 0.58
C GLU A 135 -9.75 -4.23 -0.40
N ILE A 136 -10.10 -3.07 0.12
CA ILE A 136 -10.94 -2.04 -0.52
C ILE A 136 -10.41 -1.62 -1.90
N THR A 137 -9.09 -1.48 -2.08
CA THR A 137 -8.53 -1.00 -3.36
C THR A 137 -8.63 -2.04 -4.48
N HIS A 138 -8.43 -3.33 -4.17
CA HIS A 138 -8.67 -4.41 -5.14
C HIS A 138 -10.15 -4.50 -5.50
N GLY A 139 -11.02 -4.44 -4.50
CA GLY A 139 -12.48 -4.45 -4.71
C GLY A 139 -12.94 -3.29 -5.61
N HIS A 140 -12.48 -2.06 -5.35
CA HIS A 140 -12.78 -0.91 -6.21
C HIS A 140 -12.27 -1.08 -7.64
N ALA A 141 -11.07 -1.63 -7.84
CA ALA A 141 -10.55 -1.88 -9.18
C ALA A 141 -11.38 -2.91 -9.96
N VAL A 142 -11.86 -3.97 -9.29
CA VAL A 142 -12.77 -4.96 -9.89
C VAL A 142 -14.12 -4.34 -10.21
N ALA A 143 -14.70 -3.58 -9.27
CA ALA A 143 -15.98 -2.90 -9.46
C ALA A 143 -15.95 -1.94 -10.66
N TYR A 144 -14.90 -1.13 -10.76
CA TYR A 144 -14.70 -0.22 -11.89
C TYR A 144 -14.64 -0.98 -13.22
N MET A 145 -13.86 -2.06 -13.30
CA MET A 145 -13.76 -2.84 -14.53
C MET A 145 -15.06 -3.55 -14.90
N ALA A 146 -15.83 -3.99 -13.90
CA ALA A 146 -17.17 -4.53 -14.08
C ALA A 146 -18.09 -3.48 -14.74
N GLU A 147 -18.01 -2.24 -14.27
CA GLU A 147 -18.72 -1.09 -14.87
C GLU A 147 -18.27 -0.80 -16.30
N GLN A 148 -16.95 -0.73 -16.57
CA GLN A 148 -16.42 -0.47 -17.91
C GLN A 148 -16.82 -1.56 -18.92
N LEU A 149 -16.88 -2.82 -18.49
CA LEU A 149 -17.31 -3.94 -19.32
C LEU A 149 -18.84 -4.08 -19.36
N GLY A 150 -19.57 -3.45 -18.43
CA GLY A 150 -21.01 -3.59 -18.26
C GLY A 150 -21.43 -5.00 -17.85
N ILE A 151 -20.64 -5.67 -17.01
CA ILE A 151 -20.88 -7.02 -16.50
C ILE A 151 -20.96 -7.04 -14.98
N GLU A 152 -21.56 -8.08 -14.41
CA GLU A 152 -21.70 -8.20 -12.96
C GLU A 152 -20.37 -8.54 -12.26
N ALA A 153 -20.19 -8.00 -11.06
CA ALA A 153 -19.14 -8.38 -10.13
C ALA A 153 -19.67 -8.68 -8.72
N LYS A 154 -19.10 -9.70 -8.09
CA LYS A 154 -19.36 -10.07 -6.69
C LYS A 154 -18.06 -9.94 -5.90
N ILE A 155 -18.03 -9.01 -4.96
CA ILE A 155 -16.86 -8.66 -4.16
C ILE A 155 -17.08 -9.16 -2.73
N TYR A 156 -16.34 -10.20 -2.36
CA TYR A 156 -16.44 -10.87 -1.08
C TYR A 156 -15.56 -10.16 -0.06
N MET A 157 -16.13 -9.87 1.11
CA MET A 157 -15.42 -9.20 2.20
C MET A 157 -15.76 -9.85 3.54
N PRO A 158 -14.87 -9.76 4.55
CA PRO A 158 -15.16 -10.23 5.91
C PRO A 158 -16.43 -9.54 6.44
N SER A 159 -17.28 -10.30 7.12
CA SER A 159 -18.59 -9.84 7.60
C SER A 159 -18.49 -8.71 8.64
N ASP A 160 -17.33 -8.56 9.28
CA ASP A 160 -17.03 -7.56 10.30
C ASP A 160 -16.13 -6.43 9.78
N CYS A 161 -15.93 -6.33 8.46
CA CYS A 161 -15.08 -5.29 7.87
C CYS A 161 -15.68 -3.90 8.19
N PRO A 162 -15.01 -3.06 9.02
CA PRO A 162 -15.59 -1.78 9.48
C PRO A 162 -15.77 -0.75 8.38
N LEU A 163 -15.18 -1.02 7.21
CA LEU A 163 -15.18 -0.16 6.04
C LEU A 163 -16.05 -0.71 4.90
N GLN A 164 -16.82 -1.77 5.15
CA GLN A 164 -17.72 -2.37 4.17
C GLN A 164 -18.72 -1.32 3.62
N ASP A 165 -19.28 -0.49 4.51
CA ASP A 165 -20.20 0.61 4.15
C ASP A 165 -19.51 1.77 3.42
N LYS A 166 -18.19 1.70 3.23
CA LYS A 166 -17.37 2.73 2.57
C LYS A 166 -16.90 2.30 1.19
N LEU A 167 -17.14 1.06 0.77
CA LEU A 167 -16.84 0.61 -0.58
C LEU A 167 -17.98 1.04 -1.51
N ALA A 168 -17.78 2.11 -2.26
CA ALA A 168 -18.69 2.48 -3.34
C ALA A 168 -18.38 1.57 -4.54
N VAL A 169 -19.25 0.59 -4.78
CA VAL A 169 -19.03 -0.46 -5.79
C VAL A 169 -19.80 -0.23 -7.11
N GLY A 170 -20.59 0.84 -7.21
CA GLY A 170 -21.41 1.12 -8.40
C GLY A 170 -22.50 0.07 -8.64
N ASP A 171 -23.28 0.25 -9.72
CA ASP A 171 -24.46 -0.60 -9.99
C ASP A 171 -24.11 -2.01 -10.47
N GLN A 172 -22.90 -2.20 -11.01
CA GLN A 172 -22.45 -3.47 -11.57
C GLN A 172 -21.81 -4.41 -10.55
N ALA A 173 -21.53 -3.93 -9.33
CA ALA A 173 -20.88 -4.76 -8.32
C ALA A 173 -21.68 -4.85 -7.02
N THR A 174 -21.70 -6.06 -6.47
CA THR A 174 -22.38 -6.38 -5.22
C THR A 174 -21.35 -6.78 -4.17
N LEU A 175 -21.45 -6.19 -2.98
CA LEU A 175 -20.72 -6.63 -1.80
C LEU A 175 -21.33 -7.89 -1.21
N VAL A 176 -20.54 -8.94 -1.03
CA VAL A 176 -20.95 -10.21 -0.45
C VAL A 176 -20.22 -10.41 0.89
N PRO A 177 -20.89 -10.18 2.03
CA PRO A 177 -20.30 -10.51 3.34
C PRO A 177 -20.04 -12.02 3.42
N ALA A 178 -18.80 -12.43 3.69
CA ALA A 178 -18.41 -13.83 3.78
C ALA A 178 -17.25 -14.04 4.76
N GLY A 179 -17.47 -14.93 5.73
CA GLY A 179 -16.47 -15.30 6.72
C GLY A 179 -16.11 -14.17 7.69
N ASN A 180 -15.05 -14.42 8.46
CA ASN A 180 -14.55 -13.54 9.53
C ASN A 180 -13.16 -12.95 9.21
N ASN A 181 -12.58 -13.28 8.05
CA ASN A 181 -11.30 -12.73 7.58
C ASN A 181 -11.20 -12.84 6.04
N LEU A 182 -10.18 -12.20 5.46
CA LEU A 182 -10.00 -12.12 4.01
C LEU A 182 -9.79 -13.49 3.36
N ASP A 183 -9.11 -14.42 4.03
CA ASP A 183 -8.87 -15.77 3.50
C ASP A 183 -10.16 -16.58 3.39
N GLN A 184 -11.07 -16.44 4.37
CA GLN A 184 -12.40 -17.05 4.33
C GLN A 184 -13.28 -16.41 3.25
N ALA A 185 -13.21 -15.08 3.09
CA ALA A 185 -13.89 -14.38 2.01
C ALA A 185 -13.37 -14.82 0.63
N LEU A 186 -12.05 -15.01 0.48
CA LEU A 186 -11.43 -15.52 -0.75
C LEU A 186 -11.87 -16.96 -1.04
N SER A 187 -11.92 -17.81 0.00
CA SER A 187 -12.41 -19.18 -0.13
C SER A 187 -13.87 -19.22 -0.61
N ALA A 188 -14.72 -18.30 -0.11
CA ALA A 188 -16.09 -18.17 -0.55
C ALA A 188 -16.19 -17.68 -2.01
N ALA A 189 -15.43 -16.64 -2.38
CA ALA A 189 -15.37 -16.14 -3.76
C ALA A 189 -14.91 -17.23 -4.73
N MET A 190 -13.88 -17.98 -4.36
CA MET A 190 -13.36 -19.09 -5.16
C MET A 190 -14.42 -20.18 -5.32
N LYS A 191 -15.06 -20.62 -4.25
CA LYS A 191 -16.11 -21.64 -4.29
C LYS A 191 -17.26 -21.23 -5.22
N ASP A 192 -17.75 -20.01 -5.09
CA ASP A 192 -18.87 -19.53 -5.90
C ASP A 192 -18.46 -19.35 -7.37
N SER A 193 -17.24 -18.88 -7.64
CA SER A 193 -16.71 -18.78 -9.00
C SER A 193 -16.57 -20.15 -9.69
N LEU A 194 -16.19 -21.20 -8.96
CA LEU A 194 -16.08 -22.55 -9.49
C LEU A 194 -17.45 -23.19 -9.77
N GLY A 195 -18.50 -22.75 -9.06
CA GLY A 195 -19.88 -23.15 -9.30
C GLY A 195 -20.53 -22.46 -10.50
N ASP A 196 -19.89 -21.45 -11.06
CA ASP A 196 -20.40 -20.63 -12.15
C ASP A 196 -19.56 -20.79 -13.42
N ALA A 197 -20.10 -21.46 -14.44
CA ALA A 197 -19.42 -21.65 -15.72
C ALA A 197 -19.05 -20.31 -16.40
N LYS A 198 -19.75 -19.22 -16.07
CA LYS A 198 -19.50 -17.86 -16.58
C LYS A 198 -18.59 -17.04 -15.66
N GLY A 199 -18.26 -17.57 -14.48
CA GLY A 199 -17.44 -16.91 -13.48
C GLY A 199 -15.98 -16.77 -13.89
N LEU A 200 -15.37 -15.67 -13.42
CA LEU A 200 -13.93 -15.44 -13.37
C LEU A 200 -13.55 -14.97 -11.97
N LEU A 201 -12.76 -15.78 -11.25
CA LEU A 201 -12.12 -15.34 -10.02
C LEU A 201 -10.98 -14.37 -10.36
N ILE A 202 -10.96 -13.20 -9.72
CA ILE A 202 -9.95 -12.16 -9.84
C ILE A 202 -9.28 -11.97 -8.47
N SER A 203 -8.12 -12.59 -8.27
CA SER A 203 -7.32 -12.51 -7.05
C SER A 203 -5.87 -12.18 -7.41
N ASP A 204 -5.25 -11.30 -6.61
CA ASP A 204 -3.85 -10.90 -6.72
C ASP A 204 -2.87 -11.87 -6.03
N CYS A 205 -3.38 -12.96 -5.45
CA CYS A 205 -2.60 -14.02 -4.82
C CYS A 205 -2.67 -15.31 -5.65
N ALA A 206 -1.50 -15.81 -6.09
CA ALA A 206 -1.43 -17.09 -6.77
C ALA A 206 -1.49 -18.27 -5.79
N MET A 207 -2.24 -19.29 -6.20
CA MET A 207 -2.49 -20.54 -5.47
C MET A 207 -2.27 -21.72 -6.42
N GLU A 208 -2.21 -22.93 -5.88
CA GLU A 208 -2.13 -24.14 -6.72
C GLU A 208 -3.31 -24.19 -7.70
N GLY A 209 -3.02 -24.37 -8.99
CA GLY A 209 -4.04 -24.35 -10.05
C GLY A 209 -4.61 -22.96 -10.38
N TYR A 210 -4.15 -21.88 -9.75
CA TYR A 210 -4.58 -20.51 -10.01
C TYR A 210 -3.38 -19.55 -10.05
N GLU A 211 -2.75 -19.43 -11.22
CA GLU A 211 -1.54 -18.62 -11.40
C GLU A 211 -1.65 -17.59 -12.51
N GLN A 212 -2.47 -17.85 -13.54
CA GLN A 212 -2.49 -17.06 -14.76
C GLN A 212 -2.95 -15.62 -14.52
N ILE A 213 -4.04 -15.44 -13.76
CA ILE A 213 -4.58 -14.11 -13.45
C ILE A 213 -3.62 -13.31 -12.55
N PRO A 214 -3.05 -13.89 -11.46
CA PRO A 214 -1.98 -13.24 -10.71
C PRO A 214 -0.77 -12.84 -11.57
N ARG A 215 -0.38 -13.65 -12.58
CA ARG A 215 0.69 -13.28 -13.51
C ARG A 215 0.33 -12.03 -14.31
N PHE A 216 -0.91 -11.94 -14.82
CA PHE A 216 -1.37 -10.70 -15.45
C PHE A 216 -1.38 -9.53 -14.48
N ILE A 217 -1.78 -9.72 -13.22
CA ILE A 217 -1.74 -8.63 -12.22
C ILE A 217 -0.31 -8.09 -12.05
N VAL A 218 0.69 -8.98 -11.96
CA VAL A 218 2.10 -8.61 -11.89
C VAL A 218 2.57 -7.90 -13.17
N GLU A 219 2.13 -8.35 -14.35
CA GLU A 219 2.40 -7.66 -15.62
C GLU A 219 1.83 -6.23 -15.61
N GLY A 220 0.60 -6.03 -15.14
CA GLY A 220 -0.01 -4.70 -15.10
C GLY A 220 0.76 -3.74 -14.19
N TYR A 221 1.28 -4.21 -13.05
CA TYR A 221 2.09 -3.40 -12.15
C TYR A 221 3.41 -2.91 -12.75
N SER A 222 3.87 -3.49 -13.86
CA SER A 222 5.08 -3.01 -14.57
C SER A 222 4.98 -1.54 -14.99
N THR A 223 3.77 -1.02 -15.23
CA THR A 223 3.55 0.38 -15.61
C THR A 223 4.13 1.37 -14.59
N ILE A 224 4.07 1.04 -13.30
CA ILE A 224 4.63 1.87 -12.22
C ILE A 224 6.13 2.10 -12.45
N PHE A 225 6.84 1.03 -12.81
CA PHE A 225 8.30 1.03 -12.90
C PHE A 225 8.78 1.57 -14.25
N THR A 226 8.02 1.38 -15.32
CA THR A 226 8.34 2.03 -16.60
C THR A 226 8.17 3.54 -16.50
N GLU A 227 7.08 4.02 -15.89
CA GLU A 227 6.93 5.46 -15.64
C GLU A 227 7.99 6.01 -14.69
N LEU A 228 8.35 5.25 -13.65
CA LEU A 228 9.40 5.64 -12.72
C LEU A 228 10.74 5.81 -13.43
N ASP A 229 11.12 4.87 -14.30
CA ASP A 229 12.34 4.98 -15.10
C ASP A 229 12.31 6.20 -16.03
N GLU A 230 11.21 6.44 -16.76
CA GLU A 230 11.05 7.62 -17.62
C GLU A 230 11.23 8.93 -16.82
N GLN A 231 10.68 8.98 -15.61
CA GLN A 231 10.78 10.14 -14.72
C GLN A 231 12.18 10.33 -14.13
N LEU A 232 12.87 9.24 -13.78
CA LEU A 232 14.23 9.28 -13.26
C LEU A 232 15.25 9.61 -14.37
N GLU A 233 15.05 9.09 -15.58
CA GLU A 233 15.84 9.43 -16.76
C GLU A 233 15.73 10.92 -17.10
N ALA A 234 14.52 11.50 -17.02
CA ALA A 234 14.31 12.94 -17.20
C ALA A 234 15.05 13.79 -16.15
N LEU A 235 15.36 13.22 -14.98
CA LEU A 235 16.17 13.84 -13.92
C LEU A 235 17.67 13.51 -14.03
N GLY A 236 18.06 12.63 -14.97
CA GLY A 236 19.44 12.17 -15.15
C GLY A 236 19.96 11.35 -13.96
N VAL A 237 19.10 10.59 -13.30
CA VAL A 237 19.45 9.79 -12.11
C VAL A 237 18.95 8.35 -12.22
N ASP A 238 19.64 7.44 -11.55
CA ASP A 238 19.20 6.05 -11.37
C ASP A 238 18.84 5.77 -9.90
N PRO A 239 17.86 4.88 -9.62
CA PRO A 239 17.48 4.55 -8.26
C PRO A 239 18.55 3.68 -7.60
N SER A 240 18.94 4.00 -6.37
CA SER A 240 19.86 3.19 -5.57
C SER A 240 19.11 2.17 -4.71
N LEU A 241 17.92 2.56 -4.23
CA LEU A 241 17.09 1.78 -3.34
C LEU A 241 15.62 2.03 -3.67
N ILE A 242 14.82 0.97 -3.74
CA ILE A 242 13.36 1.05 -3.80
C ILE A 242 12.79 0.31 -2.60
N LEU A 243 11.97 1.00 -1.81
CA LEU A 243 11.19 0.41 -0.72
C LEU A 243 9.80 0.05 -1.22
N VAL A 244 9.44 -1.24 -1.08
CA VAL A 244 8.21 -1.80 -1.63
C VAL A 244 7.34 -2.37 -0.51
N PRO A 245 6.12 -1.85 -0.29
CA PRO A 245 5.15 -2.49 0.60
C PRO A 245 4.76 -3.88 0.10
N VAL A 246 4.67 -4.85 1.00
CA VAL A 246 4.37 -6.24 0.68
C VAL A 246 3.19 -6.76 1.47
N GLY A 247 2.13 -7.13 0.77
CA GLY A 247 1.12 -8.07 1.24
C GLY A 247 1.45 -9.47 0.73
N VAL A 248 0.78 -9.93 -0.32
CA VAL A 248 1.08 -11.23 -0.96
C VAL A 248 2.33 -11.23 -1.85
N GLY A 249 2.97 -10.07 -2.06
CA GLY A 249 4.24 -9.95 -2.80
C GLY A 249 4.14 -9.62 -4.30
N SER A 250 2.95 -9.49 -4.89
CA SER A 250 2.80 -9.27 -6.34
C SER A 250 3.39 -7.94 -6.84
N LEU A 251 3.33 -6.86 -6.05
CA LEU A 251 4.01 -5.60 -6.38
C LEU A 251 5.54 -5.71 -6.29
N ALA A 252 6.05 -6.37 -5.25
CA ALA A 252 7.48 -6.63 -5.11
C ALA A 252 7.99 -7.52 -6.24
N GLN A 253 7.19 -8.49 -6.69
CA GLN A 253 7.51 -9.32 -7.84
C GLN A 253 7.68 -8.48 -9.10
N ALA A 254 6.76 -7.55 -9.36
CA ALA A 254 6.88 -6.63 -10.48
C ALA A 254 8.14 -5.75 -10.35
N ALA A 255 8.49 -5.29 -9.14
CA ALA A 255 9.70 -4.51 -8.90
C ALA A 255 10.99 -5.30 -9.23
N VAL A 256 11.10 -6.55 -8.77
CA VAL A 256 12.30 -7.37 -9.01
C VAL A 256 12.40 -7.77 -10.48
N ARG A 257 11.28 -8.07 -11.16
CA ARG A 257 11.26 -8.32 -12.62
C ARG A 257 11.67 -7.11 -13.45
N HIS A 258 11.60 -5.91 -12.88
CA HIS A 258 12.01 -4.67 -13.54
C HIS A 258 13.46 -4.31 -13.24
N TYR A 259 13.88 -4.38 -11.98
CA TYR A 259 15.19 -3.87 -11.52
C TYR A 259 16.25 -4.94 -11.23
N LYS A 260 15.84 -6.21 -11.04
CA LYS A 260 16.74 -7.33 -10.72
C LYS A 260 16.92 -8.29 -11.89
N THR A 261 16.83 -7.81 -13.13
CA THR A 261 17.16 -8.62 -14.32
C THR A 261 18.67 -8.65 -14.56
N GLU A 262 19.18 -9.64 -15.30
CA GLU A 262 20.62 -9.71 -15.64
C GLU A 262 21.11 -8.41 -16.30
N ARG A 263 20.32 -7.88 -17.26
CA ARG A 263 20.59 -6.63 -17.96
C ARG A 263 20.73 -5.45 -17.00
N ARG A 264 19.80 -5.30 -16.07
CA ARG A 264 19.79 -4.16 -15.12
C ARG A 264 20.89 -4.31 -14.08
N LEU A 265 21.10 -5.51 -13.54
CA LEU A 265 22.16 -5.76 -12.57
C LEU A 265 23.56 -5.51 -13.13
N ALA A 266 23.77 -5.74 -14.44
CA ALA A 266 25.02 -5.43 -15.13
C ALA A 266 25.22 -3.92 -15.39
N ALA A 267 24.13 -3.17 -15.59
CA ALA A 267 24.18 -1.74 -15.90
C ALA A 267 24.24 -0.87 -14.63
N HIS A 268 23.29 -1.08 -13.70
CA HIS A 268 23.16 -0.31 -12.47
C HIS A 268 22.46 -1.13 -11.39
N ARG A 269 23.11 -1.29 -10.23
CA ARG A 269 22.54 -2.07 -9.12
C ARG A 269 21.58 -1.20 -8.31
N CYS A 270 20.30 -1.56 -8.36
CA CYS A 270 19.28 -1.06 -7.44
C CYS A 270 18.97 -2.11 -6.36
N ALA A 271 18.97 -1.70 -5.09
CA ALA A 271 18.48 -2.52 -4.00
C ALA A 271 16.95 -2.49 -3.93
N ILE A 272 16.34 -3.63 -3.63
CA ILE A 272 14.90 -3.77 -3.36
C ILE A 272 14.77 -4.19 -1.90
N VAL A 273 14.11 -3.34 -1.11
CA VAL A 273 13.81 -3.61 0.29
C VAL A 273 12.31 -3.72 0.47
N THR A 274 11.85 -4.84 1.03
CA THR A 274 10.43 -5.08 1.26
C THR A 274 10.00 -4.59 2.63
N VAL A 275 8.75 -4.13 2.71
CA VAL A 275 8.15 -3.57 3.92
C VAL A 275 6.86 -4.27 4.25
N GLU A 276 6.79 -4.90 5.42
CA GLU A 276 5.60 -5.62 5.90
C GLU A 276 5.15 -5.09 7.28
N PRO A 277 3.86 -5.22 7.65
CA PRO A 277 3.45 -5.09 9.04
C PRO A 277 4.16 -6.13 9.90
N GLN A 278 4.63 -5.75 11.09
CA GLN A 278 5.22 -6.71 12.05
C GLN A 278 4.28 -7.88 12.41
N ASP A 279 2.97 -7.64 12.29
CA ASP A 279 1.90 -8.57 12.63
C ASP A 279 1.42 -9.38 11.40
N ALA A 280 2.04 -9.21 10.22
CA ALA A 280 1.70 -9.88 8.96
C ALA A 280 2.94 -10.01 8.05
N ASP A 281 4.04 -10.50 8.60
CA ASP A 281 5.37 -10.51 7.98
C ASP A 281 5.72 -11.83 7.27
N CYS A 282 4.79 -12.34 6.46
CA CYS A 282 4.92 -13.65 5.84
C CYS A 282 6.12 -13.75 4.89
N LEU A 283 6.46 -12.69 4.12
CA LEU A 283 7.62 -12.69 3.24
C LEU A 283 8.93 -12.62 4.03
N TYR A 284 9.01 -11.80 5.07
CA TYR A 284 10.16 -11.71 5.97
C TYR A 284 10.53 -13.09 6.49
N LEU A 285 9.55 -13.81 7.06
CA LEU A 285 9.79 -15.15 7.59
C LEU A 285 10.09 -16.14 6.47
N SER A 286 9.40 -16.04 5.33
CA SER A 286 9.62 -16.95 4.21
C SER A 286 11.03 -16.84 3.62
N ILE A 287 11.57 -15.63 3.48
CA ILE A 287 12.93 -15.41 3.01
C ILE A 287 13.95 -15.85 4.06
N ARG A 288 13.72 -15.50 5.33
CA ARG A 288 14.62 -15.90 6.43
C ARG A 288 14.74 -17.41 6.56
N ASP A 289 13.62 -18.12 6.41
CA ASP A 289 13.53 -19.57 6.58
C ASP A 289 13.71 -20.32 5.25
N GLU A 290 13.97 -19.61 4.16
CA GLU A 290 14.15 -20.11 2.79
C GLU A 290 13.02 -21.02 2.28
N GLN A 291 11.81 -20.85 2.82
CA GLN A 291 10.63 -21.64 2.47
C GLN A 291 9.34 -20.84 2.68
N PRO A 292 8.25 -21.10 1.92
CA PRO A 292 6.99 -20.42 2.13
C PRO A 292 6.50 -20.60 3.57
N THR A 293 6.32 -19.50 4.29
CA THR A 293 5.91 -19.47 5.70
C THR A 293 4.61 -18.71 5.83
N GLU A 294 3.57 -19.40 6.31
CA GLU A 294 2.28 -18.81 6.63
C GLU A 294 2.33 -18.17 8.03
N VAL A 295 1.75 -16.98 8.14
CA VAL A 295 1.49 -16.31 9.42
C VAL A 295 0.01 -16.06 9.56
N LYS A 296 -0.48 -16.04 10.80
CA LYS A 296 -1.81 -15.55 11.11
C LYS A 296 -1.75 -14.02 11.23
N PRO A 297 -2.35 -13.24 10.30
CA PRO A 297 -2.27 -11.79 10.37
C PRO A 297 -2.91 -11.25 11.65
N GLY A 298 -2.21 -10.33 12.31
CA GLY A 298 -2.68 -9.62 13.48
C GLY A 298 -3.39 -8.32 13.14
N PHE A 299 -3.42 -7.41 14.12
CA PHE A 299 -4.00 -6.08 13.91
C PHE A 299 -2.96 -5.13 13.34
N THR A 300 -3.31 -4.43 12.26
CA THR A 300 -2.52 -3.33 11.70
C THR A 300 -3.43 -2.32 10.99
N ASN A 301 -3.02 -1.06 10.94
CA ASN A 301 -3.67 -0.04 10.10
C ASN A 301 -3.30 -0.15 8.61
N MET A 302 -2.31 -0.97 8.28
CA MET A 302 -1.83 -1.24 6.92
C MET A 302 -2.63 -2.39 6.27
N HIS A 303 -3.94 -2.21 6.13
CA HIS A 303 -4.84 -3.29 5.67
C HIS A 303 -4.49 -3.85 4.29
N GLY A 304 -3.96 -3.02 3.38
CA GLY A 304 -3.57 -3.40 2.02
C GLY A 304 -2.42 -4.41 1.94
N ILE A 305 -1.66 -4.52 3.03
CA ILE A 305 -0.49 -5.39 3.16
C ILE A 305 -0.59 -6.31 4.41
N ASN A 306 -1.81 -6.53 4.91
CA ASN A 306 -2.08 -7.42 6.05
C ASN A 306 -2.35 -8.86 5.59
N CYS A 307 -1.35 -9.52 5.01
CA CYS A 307 -1.50 -10.83 4.37
C CYS A 307 -0.81 -11.95 5.17
N GLY A 308 -1.41 -13.14 5.17
CA GLY A 308 -0.86 -14.30 5.89
C GLY A 308 0.10 -15.16 5.08
N VAL A 309 0.04 -15.06 3.76
CA VAL A 309 0.78 -15.92 2.82
C VAL A 309 1.38 -15.11 1.68
N VAL A 310 2.52 -15.57 1.18
CA VAL A 310 3.15 -15.05 -0.04
C VAL A 310 2.58 -15.78 -1.25
N SER A 311 2.28 -15.05 -2.32
CA SER A 311 1.82 -15.58 -3.60
C SER A 311 2.79 -16.62 -4.15
N LYS A 312 2.27 -17.78 -4.58
CA LYS A 312 3.11 -18.91 -5.06
C LYS A 312 4.04 -18.54 -6.20
N ILE A 313 3.63 -17.61 -7.07
CA ILE A 313 4.45 -17.17 -8.21
C ILE A 313 5.48 -16.11 -7.81
N ALA A 314 5.27 -15.41 -6.69
CA ALA A 314 6.15 -14.35 -6.23
C ALA A 314 7.31 -14.91 -5.40
N PHE A 315 7.03 -15.85 -4.48
CA PHE A 315 8.02 -16.35 -3.54
C PHE A 315 9.34 -16.83 -4.18
N PRO A 316 9.35 -17.68 -5.24
CA PRO A 316 10.59 -18.17 -5.83
C PRO A 316 11.48 -17.05 -6.40
N GLU A 317 10.86 -15.99 -6.94
CA GLU A 317 11.59 -14.85 -7.47
C GLU A 317 12.12 -13.97 -6.34
N LEU A 318 11.29 -13.67 -5.33
CA LEU A 318 11.64 -12.78 -4.23
C LEU A 318 12.73 -13.36 -3.32
N LEU A 319 12.76 -14.69 -3.12
CA LEU A 319 13.73 -15.37 -2.28
C LEU A 319 15.19 -15.01 -2.61
N HIS A 320 15.50 -14.86 -3.91
CA HIS A 320 16.87 -14.62 -4.38
C HIS A 320 17.09 -13.20 -4.93
N THR A 321 16.10 -12.31 -4.85
CA THR A 321 16.18 -10.98 -5.46
C THR A 321 15.82 -9.82 -4.52
N VAL A 322 15.15 -10.06 -3.40
CA VAL A 322 14.94 -9.05 -2.35
C VAL A 322 16.20 -8.95 -1.49
N ASP A 323 16.78 -7.76 -1.37
CA ASP A 323 18.06 -7.57 -0.66
C ASP A 323 17.88 -7.44 0.87
N ALA A 324 16.75 -6.90 1.34
CA ALA A 324 16.41 -6.90 2.75
C ALA A 324 14.90 -6.82 3.01
N CYS A 325 14.47 -7.30 4.18
CA CYS A 325 13.10 -7.22 4.66
C CYS A 325 13.04 -6.38 5.93
N VAL A 326 12.11 -5.43 5.98
CA VAL A 326 11.86 -4.53 7.11
C VAL A 326 10.42 -4.68 7.55
N THR A 327 10.20 -4.90 8.85
CA THR A 327 8.85 -4.86 9.41
C THR A 327 8.54 -3.48 10.01
N VAL A 328 7.28 -3.08 10.05
CA VAL A 328 6.86 -1.82 10.68
C VAL A 328 5.62 -2.04 11.53
N CYS A 329 5.55 -1.37 12.69
CA CYS A 329 4.34 -1.38 13.49
C CYS A 329 3.34 -0.30 13.04
N ALA A 330 2.06 -0.47 13.37
CA ALA A 330 0.99 0.45 12.98
C ALA A 330 1.24 1.91 13.43
N LYS A 331 1.88 2.10 14.60
CA LYS A 331 2.24 3.43 15.12
C LYS A 331 3.26 4.13 14.21
N ARG A 332 4.31 3.42 13.78
CA ARG A 332 5.32 3.99 12.86
C ARG A 332 4.72 4.32 11.50
N ALA A 333 3.84 3.47 10.98
CA ALA A 333 3.12 3.76 9.74
C ALA A 333 2.25 5.02 9.86
N ASP A 334 1.57 5.23 10.99
CA ASP A 334 0.79 6.45 11.27
C ASP A 334 1.68 7.71 11.40
N GLU A 335 2.84 7.60 12.08
CA GLU A 335 3.83 8.69 12.16
C GLU A 335 4.32 9.10 10.75
N ALA A 336 4.64 8.11 9.92
CA ALA A 336 5.03 8.33 8.54
C ALA A 336 3.91 8.92 7.67
N CYS A 337 2.66 8.50 7.88
CA CYS A 337 1.51 9.06 7.16
C CYS A 337 1.41 10.57 7.35
N ARG A 338 1.55 11.00 8.60
CA ARG A 338 1.49 12.41 8.98
C ARG A 338 2.64 13.20 8.37
N GLU A 339 3.83 12.63 8.34
CA GLU A 339 4.99 13.31 7.77
C GLU A 339 4.88 13.48 6.25
N MET A 340 4.47 12.42 5.54
CA MET A 340 4.19 12.51 4.10
C MET A 340 3.04 13.49 3.82
N GLY A 341 2.00 13.49 4.67
CA GLY A 341 0.87 14.42 4.57
C GLY A 341 1.26 15.88 4.78
N ARG A 342 2.13 16.18 5.76
CA ARG A 342 2.71 17.54 5.95
C ARG A 342 3.51 18.00 4.75
N SER A 343 4.13 17.05 4.04
CA SER A 343 4.87 17.30 2.81
C SER A 343 3.97 17.39 1.57
N GLY A 344 2.65 17.35 1.74
CA GLY A 344 1.68 17.50 0.65
C GLY A 344 1.48 16.25 -0.21
N VAL A 345 1.91 15.07 0.25
CA VAL A 345 1.70 13.79 -0.45
C VAL A 345 0.47 13.08 0.14
N PRO A 346 -0.65 12.97 -0.60
CA PRO A 346 -1.81 12.20 -0.15
C PRO A 346 -1.43 10.73 0.00
N ASN A 347 -1.63 10.16 1.19
CA ASN A 347 -1.17 8.82 1.49
C ASN A 347 -2.08 8.10 2.50
N GLY A 348 -2.01 6.77 2.49
CA GLY A 348 -2.50 5.91 3.57
C GLY A 348 -1.39 5.07 4.20
N PRO A 349 -1.69 4.32 5.28
CA PRO A 349 -0.69 3.56 6.04
C PRO A 349 0.16 2.60 5.21
N CYS A 350 -0.41 1.95 4.19
CA CYS A 350 0.32 0.97 3.38
C CYS A 350 1.41 1.64 2.54
N GLY A 351 1.14 2.83 1.99
CA GLY A 351 2.12 3.61 1.24
C GLY A 351 3.16 4.25 2.16
N ALA A 352 2.72 4.83 3.28
CA ALA A 352 3.59 5.47 4.25
C ALA A 352 4.51 4.51 5.01
N ALA A 353 4.18 3.20 5.02
CA ALA A 353 5.04 2.16 5.57
C ALA A 353 6.47 2.22 5.00
N THR A 354 6.63 2.62 3.73
CA THR A 354 7.95 2.79 3.10
C THR A 354 8.80 3.86 3.76
N LEU A 355 8.21 5.01 4.14
CA LEU A 355 8.94 6.05 4.87
C LEU A 355 9.29 5.58 6.30
N ALA A 356 8.37 4.88 6.97
CA ALA A 356 8.65 4.29 8.27
C ALA A 356 9.83 3.29 8.20
N ALA A 357 9.88 2.46 7.17
CA ALA A 357 10.98 1.52 6.95
C ALA A 357 12.30 2.23 6.62
N LEU A 358 12.26 3.32 5.85
CA LEU A 358 13.44 4.15 5.57
C LEU A 358 14.07 4.67 6.86
N TRP A 359 13.27 5.18 7.80
CA TRP A 359 13.77 5.62 9.10
C TRP A 359 14.41 4.49 9.92
N ARG A 360 13.85 3.27 9.85
CA ARG A 360 14.45 2.09 10.50
C ARG A 360 15.81 1.73 9.88
N LEU A 361 15.91 1.74 8.55
CA LEU A 361 17.17 1.49 7.84
C LEU A 361 18.22 2.55 8.21
N GLN A 362 17.85 3.83 8.19
CA GLN A 362 18.75 4.93 8.58
C GLN A 362 19.29 4.74 10.00
N ALA A 363 18.43 4.36 10.96
CA ALA A 363 18.85 4.10 12.33
C ALA A 363 19.78 2.87 12.46
N ALA A 364 19.72 1.93 11.52
CA ALA A 364 20.53 0.72 11.53
C ALA A 364 21.88 0.85 10.79
N VAL A 365 22.16 1.98 10.11
CA VAL A 365 23.38 2.23 9.32
C VAL A 365 24.67 1.93 10.08
N ILE A 366 24.73 2.25 11.38
CA ILE A 366 25.94 2.06 12.20
C ILE A 366 26.25 0.58 12.44
N ASN A 367 25.25 -0.30 12.35
CA ASN A 367 25.34 -1.68 12.79
C ASN A 367 25.49 -2.69 11.63
N ASP A 368 25.29 -2.28 10.38
CA ASP A 368 25.34 -3.17 9.23
C ASP A 368 25.91 -2.49 7.98
N GLY A 369 26.97 -3.09 7.40
CA GLY A 369 27.68 -2.53 6.25
C GLY A 369 26.90 -2.57 4.93
N PHE A 370 25.98 -3.52 4.76
CA PHE A 370 25.08 -3.51 3.59
C PHE A 370 24.11 -2.32 3.71
N ILE A 371 23.49 -2.15 4.88
CA ILE A 371 22.57 -1.03 5.13
C ILE A 371 23.29 0.30 4.95
N ALA A 372 24.51 0.45 5.48
CA ALA A 372 25.32 1.66 5.28
C ALA A 372 25.56 1.96 3.78
N GLY A 373 25.75 0.94 2.96
CA GLY A 373 25.94 1.08 1.51
C GLY A 373 24.69 1.50 0.73
N LEU A 374 23.50 1.49 1.35
CA LEU A 374 22.26 1.97 0.73
C LEU A 374 22.14 3.50 0.75
N PHE A 375 22.97 4.18 1.56
CA PHE A 375 22.90 5.62 1.80
C PHE A 375 24.17 6.33 1.30
N GLY A 376 24.07 7.66 1.22
CA GLY A 376 25.10 8.59 0.78
C GLY A 376 24.49 9.75 -0.01
N GLN A 377 25.20 10.86 -0.11
CA GLN A 377 24.73 12.08 -0.80
C GLN A 377 24.29 11.86 -2.28
N HIS A 378 24.76 10.78 -2.90
CA HIS A 378 24.40 10.39 -4.25
C HIS A 378 23.37 9.25 -4.32
N ALA A 379 22.88 8.73 -3.20
CA ALA A 379 21.86 7.69 -3.18
C ALA A 379 20.49 8.29 -3.52
N LYS A 380 19.71 7.57 -4.34
CA LYS A 380 18.34 7.93 -4.71
C LYS A 380 17.43 6.84 -4.16
N VAL A 381 16.67 7.20 -3.14
CA VAL A 381 15.74 6.31 -2.45
C VAL A 381 14.35 6.56 -3.00
N ILE A 382 13.71 5.53 -3.52
CA ILE A 382 12.33 5.58 -3.99
C ILE A 382 11.42 4.92 -2.97
N LEU A 383 10.41 5.67 -2.54
CA LEU A 383 9.31 5.21 -1.70
C LEU A 383 8.09 4.97 -2.60
N LEU A 384 7.57 3.75 -2.62
CA LEU A 384 6.30 3.48 -3.30
C LEU A 384 5.13 3.85 -2.39
N ASN A 385 4.50 4.99 -2.66
CA ASN A 385 3.23 5.36 -2.03
C ASN A 385 2.09 4.70 -2.80
N THR A 386 1.65 3.53 -2.35
CA THR A 386 0.70 2.67 -3.07
C THR A 386 -0.74 3.18 -3.06
N GLU A 387 -1.05 4.18 -2.24
CA GLU A 387 -2.41 4.41 -1.82
C GLU A 387 -2.60 5.86 -1.35
N GLY A 388 -3.70 6.51 -1.75
CA GLY A 388 -4.06 7.85 -1.28
C GLY A 388 -4.73 7.87 0.10
N THR A 389 -5.10 9.06 0.55
CA THR A 389 -5.73 9.30 1.85
C THR A 389 -7.00 8.46 2.05
N ARG A 390 -7.08 7.79 3.20
CA ARG A 390 -8.20 6.91 3.56
C ARG A 390 -8.41 6.87 5.07
N PHE A 391 -9.61 6.47 5.47
CA PHE A 391 -9.91 6.16 6.85
C PHE A 391 -9.20 4.86 7.24
N TYR A 392 -8.57 4.85 8.42
CA TYR A 392 -7.99 3.64 9.00
C TYR A 392 -8.21 3.59 10.50
N ASN A 393 -8.22 2.38 11.02
CA ASN A 393 -8.46 2.13 12.44
C ASN A 393 -7.13 2.02 13.18
N MET A 394 -7.12 2.53 14.41
CA MET A 394 -6.03 2.41 15.35
C MET A 394 -6.56 1.85 16.67
N ARG A 395 -5.80 0.90 17.24
CA ARG A 395 -6.10 0.27 18.53
C ARG A 395 -5.95 1.28 19.68
N ARG A 396 -6.90 1.28 20.62
CA ARG A 396 -6.95 2.28 21.71
C ARG A 396 -5.80 2.16 22.71
N ASP A 397 -5.32 0.95 22.96
CA ASP A 397 -4.14 0.66 23.77
C ASP A 397 -2.87 1.30 23.20
N HIS A 398 -2.76 1.44 21.87
CA HIS A 398 -1.67 2.20 21.23
C HIS A 398 -1.76 3.72 21.49
N PHE A 399 -2.93 4.27 21.84
CA PHE A 399 -3.10 5.68 22.22
C PHE A 399 -2.89 5.96 23.71
N ARG A 400 -3.15 4.98 24.59
CA ARG A 400 -3.12 5.18 26.05
C ARG A 400 -1.72 5.38 26.63
N GLN A 401 -0.67 5.01 25.90
CA GLN A 401 0.67 5.06 26.44
C GLN A 401 1.39 6.42 26.33
N ASN A 402 0.88 7.43 25.59
CA ASN A 402 1.57 8.76 25.54
C ASN A 402 0.74 9.98 25.04
N CYS A 403 -0.59 9.97 25.06
CA CYS A 403 -1.38 11.04 24.41
C CYS A 403 -2.27 11.84 25.37
N SER A 404 -1.69 12.69 26.23
CA SER A 404 -2.43 13.83 26.80
C SER A 404 -2.36 15.09 25.92
N HIS A 405 -1.52 15.12 24.87
CA HIS A 405 -1.32 16.31 24.01
C HIS A 405 -1.44 16.04 22.49
N TYR A 406 -1.90 14.86 22.07
CA TYR A 406 -1.92 14.48 20.66
C TYR A 406 -3.32 14.60 20.04
N SER A 407 -3.63 15.78 19.51
CA SER A 407 -4.66 15.99 18.50
C SER A 407 -4.08 16.95 17.47
N PRO A 408 -3.78 16.51 16.23
CA PRO A 408 -3.34 17.41 15.18
C PRO A 408 -4.49 18.36 14.79
N PRO A 409 -4.20 19.59 14.35
CA PRO A 409 -5.20 20.47 13.78
C PRO A 409 -5.91 19.76 12.60
N GLY A 410 -7.22 19.55 12.73
CA GLY A 410 -8.12 19.09 11.65
C GLY A 410 -8.19 17.59 11.35
N ALA A 411 -7.49 16.71 12.08
CA ALA A 411 -7.83 15.29 12.08
C ALA A 411 -9.01 15.03 13.04
N VAL A 412 -10.15 14.56 12.55
CA VAL A 412 -11.24 14.13 13.44
C VAL A 412 -10.95 12.70 13.86
N MET A 413 -10.80 12.44 15.16
CA MET A 413 -10.79 11.05 15.65
C MET A 413 -12.22 10.70 16.04
N VAL A 414 -12.80 9.71 15.37
CA VAL A 414 -14.14 9.22 15.72
C VAL A 414 -14.02 7.95 16.53
N ARG A 415 -14.70 7.91 17.67
CA ARG A 415 -14.75 6.73 18.54
C ARG A 415 -15.75 5.71 17.97
N GLN A 416 -15.31 4.48 17.75
CA GLN A 416 -16.18 3.35 17.40
C GLN A 416 -15.82 2.14 18.25
N GLY A 417 -16.60 1.87 19.30
CA GLY A 417 -16.34 0.75 20.22
C GLY A 417 -14.99 0.84 20.95
N SER A 418 -14.14 -0.18 20.76
CA SER A 418 -12.76 -0.27 21.29
C SER A 418 -11.70 0.33 20.37
N SER A 419 -12.10 0.86 19.20
CA SER A 419 -11.20 1.42 18.18
C SER A 419 -11.33 2.93 18.07
N LEU A 420 -10.25 3.57 17.62
CA LEU A 420 -10.23 4.97 17.17
C LEU A 420 -10.12 4.98 15.65
N ILE A 421 -11.10 5.60 14.98
CA ILE A 421 -11.06 5.84 13.54
C ILE A 421 -10.29 7.15 13.34
N VAL A 422 -9.17 7.07 12.62
CA VAL A 422 -8.48 8.27 12.14
C VAL A 422 -9.15 8.69 10.83
N THR A 423 -9.77 9.87 10.83
CA THR A 423 -10.33 10.46 9.61
C THR A 423 -9.24 11.15 8.79
N ALA A 424 -9.51 11.32 7.48
CA ALA A 424 -8.60 11.91 6.52
C ALA A 424 -7.88 13.16 7.05
N HIS A 425 -6.56 13.21 6.89
CA HIS A 425 -5.75 14.37 7.27
C HIS A 425 -6.15 15.59 6.43
N PRO A 426 -6.26 16.80 7.03
CA PRO A 426 -6.77 17.98 6.34
C PRO A 426 -5.74 18.52 5.35
N THR A 427 -5.73 17.96 4.15
CA THR A 427 -5.11 18.57 2.96
C THR A 427 -6.03 18.56 1.75
N ASP A 428 -7.24 18.00 1.87
CA ASP A 428 -8.19 17.88 0.77
C ASP A 428 -9.52 18.59 1.10
N PRO A 429 -9.82 19.74 0.45
CA PRO A 429 -11.11 20.41 0.58
C PRO A 429 -12.29 19.62 -0.02
N GLY A 430 -12.05 18.51 -0.75
CA GLY A 430 -13.06 17.76 -1.50
C GLY A 430 -13.54 16.43 -0.92
N SER A 431 -12.91 15.87 0.12
CA SER A 431 -13.20 14.50 0.58
C SER A 431 -14.28 14.37 1.66
N ALA A 432 -15.18 15.34 1.80
CA ALA A 432 -16.34 15.24 2.67
C ALA A 432 -17.38 14.27 2.10
N ILE A 433 -17.14 12.96 2.20
CA ILE A 433 -18.20 11.97 2.05
C ILE A 433 -19.09 12.11 3.30
N CYS A 434 -20.27 12.68 3.13
CA CYS A 434 -21.31 12.82 4.15
C CYS A 434 -21.56 11.47 4.83
N GLY A 435 -21.11 11.34 6.10
CA GLY A 435 -21.58 10.26 6.97
C GLY A 435 -23.04 10.49 7.38
N PRO A 436 -23.78 9.42 7.72
CA PRO A 436 -25.16 9.56 8.18
C PRO A 436 -25.20 10.42 9.46
N ALA A 437 -26.17 11.35 9.49
CA ALA A 437 -26.42 12.24 10.61
C ALA A 437 -26.63 11.42 11.90
N GLY A 438 -25.75 11.61 12.91
CA GLY A 438 -25.96 10.99 14.22
C GLY A 438 -24.74 10.79 15.12
N VAL A 439 -23.51 11.06 14.68
CA VAL A 439 -22.32 10.86 15.52
C VAL A 439 -21.83 12.18 16.07
N GLY A 440 -22.03 12.40 17.37
CA GLY A 440 -21.61 13.61 18.08
C GLY A 440 -20.11 13.84 17.94
N ALA A 441 -19.73 14.96 17.32
CA ALA A 441 -18.37 15.45 17.33
C ALA A 441 -18.00 15.86 18.76
N VAL A 442 -16.94 15.28 19.33
CA VAL A 442 -16.32 15.86 20.52
C VAL A 442 -15.42 16.98 20.02
N ARG A 443 -15.96 18.20 20.00
CA ARG A 443 -15.13 19.42 19.89
C ARG A 443 -14.41 19.60 21.22
N GLY A 444 -13.09 19.50 21.21
CA GLY A 444 -12.28 19.95 22.34
C GLY A 444 -12.21 21.47 22.33
N ASP A 445 -13.19 22.13 22.94
CA ASP A 445 -13.06 23.55 23.25
C ASP A 445 -12.07 23.70 24.42
N ALA A 446 -10.93 24.30 24.13
CA ALA A 446 -10.09 24.91 25.13
C ALA A 446 -10.80 26.18 25.61
N ASP A 447 -11.53 26.10 26.71
CA ASP A 447 -11.87 27.30 27.46
C ASP A 447 -11.76 27.11 28.98
N THR A 448 -11.23 28.17 29.56
CA THR A 448 -10.85 28.39 30.95
C THR A 448 -12.07 28.38 31.89
N GLY A 449 -11.97 27.67 33.01
CA GLY A 449 -13.05 27.68 34.00
C GLY A 449 -12.77 26.81 35.23
N THR A 450 -12.19 27.43 36.25
CA THR A 450 -12.09 26.94 37.63
C THR A 450 -13.41 26.39 38.17
N GLY A 451 -13.40 25.22 38.80
CA GLY A 451 -14.51 24.70 39.60
C GLY A 451 -14.19 23.40 40.33
N VAL A 452 -14.10 23.48 41.65
CA VAL A 452 -13.80 22.41 42.62
C VAL A 452 -15.05 21.56 42.93
N HIS A 453 -14.80 20.35 43.47
CA HIS A 453 -15.71 19.32 44.05
C HIS A 453 -16.14 18.23 43.04
N GLY A 454 -16.10 16.94 43.35
CA GLY A 454 -15.83 16.20 44.58
C GLY A 454 -16.04 14.69 44.30
N THR A 455 -15.46 13.88 45.19
CA THR A 455 -15.51 12.42 45.33
C THR A 455 -16.82 11.70 44.96
N GLY A 456 -16.72 10.47 44.45
CA GLY A 456 -17.71 9.42 44.72
C GLY A 456 -17.92 8.36 43.63
N TYR A 457 -17.29 7.20 43.84
CA TYR A 457 -17.54 5.86 43.28
C TYR A 457 -17.18 5.55 41.81
#